data_AF-A0A7V1SK66-F1
#
_entry.id   AF-A0A7V1SK66-F1
#
_cell.length_a   1.000
_cell.length_b   1.000
_cell.length_c   1.000
_cell.angle_alpha   90.00
_cell.angle_beta   90.00
_cell.angle_gamma   90.00
#
_symmetry.space_group_name_H-M   'P 1'
#
loop_
_entity.id
_entity.type
_entity.pdbx_description
1 polymer ?
#
loop_
_entity_poly.entity_id
_entity_poly.type
_entity_poly.pdbx_seq_one_letter_code
_entity_poly.pdbx_strand_id
1 'polypeptide(L)' 'MRTYFTQKKALIEGFTKVASDTLHIAPEAFVVVLKENNPDNIGSGGKMLSRIFAERGE' A
#
# COMPACT_ATOMS: atom_id res chain seq x y z
N MET A 1 0.34 14.16 -10.66
CA MET A 1 0.06 12.79 -11.16
C MET A 1 1.30 11.93 -11.45
N ARG A 2 2.50 12.50 -11.63
CA ARG A 2 3.74 11.74 -11.92
C ARG A 2 4.37 11.04 -10.69
N THR A 3 4.10 11.53 -9.49
CA THR A 3 4.69 11.06 -8.22
C THR A 3 4.07 9.75 -7.70
N TYR A 4 2.75 9.60 -7.80
CA TYR A 4 2.05 8.39 -7.34
C TYR A 4 2.48 7.14 -8.09
N PHE A 5 2.71 7.25 -9.41
CA PHE A 5 3.23 6.14 -10.21
C PHE A 5 4.62 5.69 -9.71
N THR A 6 5.51 6.64 -9.43
CA THR A 6 6.85 6.35 -8.91
C THR A 6 6.82 5.68 -7.54
N GLN A 7 5.92 6.11 -6.64
CA GLN A 7 5.76 5.51 -5.32
C GLN A 7 5.25 4.06 -5.39
N LYS A 8 4.22 3.81 -6.20
CA LYS A 8 3.68 2.45 -6.40
C LYS A 8 4.73 1.52 -6.99
N LYS A 9 5.47 2.01 -8.00
CA LYS A 9 6.58 1.27 -8.61
C LYS A 9 7.64 0.89 -7.56
N ALA A 10 8.10 1.86 -6.76
CA ALA A 10 9.10 1.63 -5.73
C ALA A 10 8.64 0.62 -4.67
N LEU A 11 7.35 0.64 -4.28
CA LEU A 11 6.78 -0.34 -3.35
C LEU A 11 6.79 -1.76 -3.94
N ILE A 12 6.37 -1.90 -5.20
CA ILE A 12 6.33 -3.21 -5.88
C ILE A 12 7.75 -3.78 -5.99
N GLU A 13 8.72 -2.97 -6.44
CA GLU A 13 10.12 -3.38 -6.57
C GLU A 13 10.73 -3.74 -5.21
N GLY A 14 10.51 -2.91 -4.19
CA GLY A 14 11.04 -3.11 -2.84
C GLY A 14 10.51 -4.38 -2.17
N PHE A 15 9.19 -4.59 -2.18
CA PHE A 15 8.59 -5.79 -1.58
C PHE A 15 9.03 -7.08 -2.28
N THR A 16 9.06 -7.06 -3.62
CA THR A 16 9.51 -8.22 -4.41
C THR A 16 10.96 -8.55 -4.07
N LYS A 17 11.84 -7.55 -4.00
CA LYS A 17 13.25 -7.75 -3.67
C LYS A 17 13.43 -8.36 -2.28
N VAL A 18 12.83 -7.77 -1.24
CA VAL A 18 12.98 -8.26 0.13
C VAL A 18 12.44 -9.69 0.29
N ALA A 19 11.30 -9.99 -0.33
CA ALA A 19 10.72 -11.34 -0.29
C ALA A 19 11.62 -12.37 -1.01
N SER A 20 12.11 -12.04 -2.20
CA SER A 20 13.03 -12.90 -2.96
C SER A 20 14.33 -13.15 -2.20
N ASP A 21 14.97 -12.09 -1.66
CA ASP A 21 16.21 -12.20 -0.88
C ASP A 21 16.03 -13.08 0.37
N THR A 22 14.89 -12.95 1.06
CA THR A 22 14.63 -13.68 2.31
C THR A 22 14.32 -15.14 2.06
N LEU A 23 13.44 -15.41 1.09
CA LEU A 23 12.89 -16.75 0.84
C LEU A 23 13.70 -17.56 -0.17
N HIS A 24 14.67 -16.92 -0.84
CA HIS A 24 15.48 -17.53 -1.90
C HIS A 24 14.62 -18.09 -3.06
N ILE A 25 13.51 -17.41 -3.36
CA ILE A 25 12.59 -17.72 -4.46
C ILE A 25 12.79 -16.67 -5.57
N ALA A 26 12.66 -17.09 -6.83
CA ALA A 26 12.77 -16.20 -7.98
C ALA A 26 11.76 -15.03 -7.91
N PRO A 27 12.17 -13.78 -8.22
CA PRO A 27 11.29 -12.60 -8.15
C PRO A 27 9.96 -12.77 -8.89
N GLU A 28 9.96 -13.47 -10.02
CA GLU A 28 8.80 -13.67 -10.90
C GLU A 28 7.70 -14.53 -10.27
N ALA A 29 8.01 -15.25 -9.19
CA ALA A 29 7.02 -16.01 -8.43
C ALA A 29 6.18 -15.15 -7.47
N PHE A 30 6.57 -13.88 -7.26
CA PHE A 30 5.88 -12.97 -6.35
C PHE A 30 4.94 -12.03 -7.11
N VAL A 31 3.72 -11.90 -6.60
CA VAL A 31 2.72 -10.94 -7.09
C VAL A 31 2.43 -9.93 -5.99
N VAL A 32 2.68 -8.65 -6.26
CA VAL A 32 2.36 -7.55 -5.34
C VAL A 32 1.06 -6.88 -5.77
N VAL A 33 0.04 -6.94 -4.93
CA VAL A 33 -1.25 -6.28 -5.15
C VAL A 33 -1.36 -5.05 -4.24
N LEU A 34 -1.39 -3.87 -4.84
CA LEU A 34 -1.64 -2.62 -4.11
C LEU A 34 -3.15 -2.32 -4.13
N LYS A 35 -3.80 -2.39 -2.97
CA LYS A 35 -5.22 -2.05 -2.82
C LYS A 35 -5.39 -0.73 -2.09
N GLU A 36 -5.67 0.32 -2.85
CA GLU A 36 -6.08 1.62 -2.33
C GLU A 36 -7.59 1.65 -2.17
N ASN A 37 -8.08 2.22 -1.07
CA ASN A 37 -9.50 2.33 -0.79
C ASN A 37 -9.85 3.78 -0.51
N ASN A 38 -11.05 4.19 -0.88
CA ASN A 38 -11.60 5.46 -0.44
C ASN A 38 -11.71 5.44 1.11
N PRO A 39 -11.22 6.47 1.83
CA PRO A 39 -11.34 6.57 3.28
C PRO A 39 -12.77 6.46 3.84
N ASP A 40 -13.79 6.78 3.05
CA ASP A 40 -15.20 6.59 3.43
C ASP A 40 -15.61 5.10 3.48
N ASN A 41 -14.87 4.23 2.80
CA ASN A 41 -15.15 2.79 2.71
C ASN A 41 -14.36 1.96 3.73
N ILE A 42 -13.53 2.59 4.58
CA ILE A 42 -12.78 1.92 5.64
C ILE A 42 -13.18 2.55 6.98
N GLY A 43 -13.36 1.71 8.00
CA GLY A 43 -13.62 2.17 9.36
C GLY A 43 -12.65 1.60 10.39
N SER A 44 -12.43 2.37 11.45
CA SER A 44 -11.73 1.94 12.67
C SER A 44 -12.47 2.46 13.89
N GLY A 45 -12.69 1.60 14.90
CA GLY A 45 -13.45 1.98 16.10
C GLY A 45 -14.88 2.47 15.82
N GLY A 46 -15.50 2.00 14.72
CA GLY A 46 -16.86 2.41 14.31
C GLY A 46 -16.96 3.75 13.58
N LYS A 47 -15.84 4.44 13.30
CA LYS A 47 -15.81 5.67 12.49
C LYS A 47 -15.17 5.42 11.13
N MET A 48 -15.68 6.07 10.09
CA MET A 48 -15.02 6.13 8.77
C MET A 48 -13.64 6.77 8.91
N LEU A 49 -12.66 6.31 8.12
CA LEU A 49 -11.31 6.89 8.15
C LEU A 49 -11.31 8.36 7.72
N SER A 50 -12.17 8.77 6.79
CA SER A 50 -12.34 10.18 6.41
C SER A 50 -12.66 11.09 7.61
N ARG A 51 -13.51 10.63 8.54
CA ARG A 51 -13.81 11.33 9.79
C ARG A 51 -12.61 11.37 10.71
N ILE A 52 -11.89 10.27 10.82
CA ILE A 52 -10.69 10.17 11.65
C ILE A 52 -9.59 11.12 11.15
N PHE A 53 -9.35 11.19 9.85
CA PHE A 53 -8.35 12.10 9.26
C PHE A 53 -8.72 13.57 9.51
N ALA A 54 -9.99 13.93 9.29
CA ALA A 54 -10.48 15.29 9.57
C ALA A 54 -10.34 15.67 11.06
N GLU A 55 -10.59 14.75 11.99
CA GLU A 55 -10.39 14.97 13.43
C GLU A 55 -8.91 15.14 13.82
N ARG A 56 -7.98 14.58 13.03
CA ARG A 56 -6.52 14.65 13.25
C ARG A 56 -5.84 15.83 12.53
N GLY A 57 -6.56 16.52 11.64
CA GLY A 57 -5.97 17.55 10.78
C GLY A 57 -5.06 16.97 9.69
N GLU A 58 -5.33 15.73 9.26
CA GLU A 58 -4.67 15.03 8.16
C GLU A 58 -5.41 15.21 6.83
#